data_AF-A0A0C2CM80-F1
#
_entry.id   AF-A0A0C2CM80-F1
#
_cell.length_a   1.000
_cell.length_b   1.000
_cell.length_c   1.000
_cell.angle_alpha   90.00
_cell.angle_beta   90.00
_cell.angle_gamma   90.00
#
_symmetry.space_group_name_H-M   'P 1'
#
loop_
_entity.id
_entity.type
_entity.pdbx_description
1 polymer ?
#
loop_
_entity_poly.entity_id
_entity_poly.type
_entity_poly.pdbx_seq_one_letter_code
_entity_poly.pdbx_strand_id
1 'polypeptide(L)'
;MKCYAQSQSYDLLIFHDSHFVNECRQDHIQFRRHCMVVQVLDNYDYVLFVDSDIMVVNPQKRIEEFIDPSADIIFYDRFYNWEVAMGSYIVRNTSWSRQFFLGLAAYYKPYPIMMRRNDNIALMGTAWVRDIWLSNSLWSREGDFMLHGCKERQKSSYNSTPPRLGIADPGGVWYNPFAGSIDLNRCTPGNTSWNYDENLIVKKEDIDIQLRLYSSKVEKEKAMFVDLLKKTLLPKRHIEPYLIKRNL
;
A
#
# COMPACT_ATOMS: atom_id res chain seq x y z
N MET A 1 -1.74 15.52 1.92
CA MET A 1 -0.33 15.44 1.46
C MET A 1 0.40 16.79 1.51
N LYS A 2 -0.04 17.83 0.78
CA LYS A 2 0.65 19.14 0.74
C LYS A 2 1.00 19.74 2.10
N CYS A 3 0.03 19.81 3.00
CA CYS A 3 0.26 20.31 4.36
C CYS A 3 1.31 19.49 5.13
N TYR A 4 1.27 18.16 5.01
CA TYR A 4 2.22 17.26 5.66
C TYR A 4 3.64 17.53 5.19
N ALA A 5 3.85 17.55 3.86
CA ALA A 5 5.14 17.84 3.25
C ALA A 5 5.71 19.19 3.71
N GLN A 6 4.90 20.26 3.67
CA GLN A 6 5.32 21.58 4.16
C GLN A 6 5.67 21.57 5.66
N SER A 7 4.84 20.93 6.49
CA SER A 7 5.07 20.88 7.94
C SER A 7 6.30 20.05 8.34
N GLN A 8 6.67 19.05 7.53
CA GLN A 8 7.82 18.19 7.80
C GLN A 8 9.07 18.58 7.00
N SER A 9 8.99 19.64 6.20
CA SER A 9 10.06 20.11 5.30
C SER A 9 10.47 19.06 4.26
N TYR A 10 9.49 18.37 3.67
CA TYR A 10 9.68 17.49 2.53
C TYR A 10 9.31 18.19 1.22
N ASP A 11 10.02 17.85 0.15
CA ASP A 11 9.60 18.21 -1.20
C ASP A 11 8.39 17.39 -1.62
N LEU A 12 7.35 18.06 -2.12
CA LEU A 12 6.17 17.41 -2.69
C LEU A 12 6.14 17.62 -4.20
N LEU A 13 6.21 16.52 -4.93
CA LEU A 13 6.10 16.51 -6.37
C LEU A 13 4.77 15.89 -6.77
N ILE A 14 4.01 16.58 -7.62
CA ILE A 14 2.76 16.08 -8.19
C ILE A 14 2.98 15.96 -9.69
N PHE A 15 2.88 14.74 -10.19
CA PHE A 15 3.10 14.44 -11.59
C PHE A 15 1.81 14.05 -12.29
N HIS A 16 1.67 14.53 -13.53
CA HIS A 16 0.73 13.99 -14.48
C HIS A 16 1.49 13.09 -15.45
N ASP A 17 0.77 12.11 -15.99
CA ASP A 17 1.29 11.18 -16.99
C ASP A 17 1.93 11.89 -18.20
N SER A 18 1.38 13.03 -18.59
CA SER A 18 1.88 13.87 -19.69
C SER A 18 3.30 14.38 -19.49
N HIS A 19 3.83 14.42 -18.27
CA HIS A 19 5.16 14.99 -17.98
C HIS A 19 6.31 14.06 -18.39
N PHE A 20 6.08 12.75 -18.56
CA PHE A 20 7.13 11.76 -18.81
C PHE A 20 6.89 10.90 -20.05
N VAL A 21 6.09 11.39 -21.00
CA VAL A 21 5.68 10.61 -22.19
C VAL A 21 6.88 10.24 -23.06
N ASN A 22 7.95 11.04 -23.04
CA ASN A 22 9.14 10.80 -23.86
C ASN A 22 10.05 9.73 -23.24
N GLU A 23 10.18 9.75 -21.91
CA GLU A 23 11.05 8.91 -21.09
C GLU A 23 10.39 7.58 -20.74
N CYS A 24 9.08 7.59 -20.46
CA CYS A 24 8.31 6.46 -19.95
C CYS A 24 7.18 6.07 -20.90
N ARG A 25 7.50 5.16 -21.84
CA ARG A 25 6.63 4.78 -22.96
C ARG A 25 5.75 3.54 -22.70
N GLN A 26 5.59 3.11 -21.46
CA GLN A 26 4.78 1.94 -21.12
C GLN A 26 3.29 2.24 -21.40
N ASP A 27 2.56 1.40 -22.14
CA ASP A 27 1.15 1.69 -22.47
C ASP A 27 0.22 1.76 -21.24
N HIS A 28 0.51 0.96 -20.21
CA HIS A 28 -0.32 0.87 -19.01
C HIS A 28 0.21 1.77 -17.91
N ILE A 29 -0.66 2.67 -17.42
CA ILE A 29 -0.33 3.64 -16.36
C ILE A 29 0.18 2.99 -15.07
N GLN A 30 -0.33 1.80 -14.73
CA GLN A 30 0.10 1.01 -13.56
C GLN A 30 1.58 0.62 -13.62
N PHE A 31 2.10 0.38 -14.83
CA PHE A 31 3.51 0.05 -15.04
C PHE A 31 4.34 1.31 -15.31
N ARG A 32 3.77 2.29 -16.02
CA ARG A 32 4.44 3.56 -16.36
C ARG A 32 4.85 4.35 -15.13
N ARG A 33 4.03 4.38 -14.07
CA ARG A 33 4.33 5.09 -12.82
C ARG A 33 5.68 4.69 -12.20
N HIS A 34 6.07 3.42 -12.33
CA HIS A 34 7.36 2.95 -11.83
C HIS A 34 8.54 3.55 -12.60
N CYS A 35 8.40 3.73 -13.91
CA CYS A 35 9.39 4.46 -14.70
C CYS A 35 9.45 5.95 -14.29
N MET A 36 8.30 6.59 -14.05
CA MET A 36 8.26 7.99 -13.61
C MET A 36 8.98 8.17 -12.26
N VAL A 37 8.79 7.24 -11.32
CA VAL A 37 9.51 7.26 -10.03
C VAL A 37 11.02 7.20 -10.24
N VAL A 38 11.51 6.38 -11.18
CA VAL A 38 12.95 6.30 -11.50
C VAL A 38 13.49 7.64 -12.00
N GLN A 39 12.76 8.37 -12.85
CA GLN A 39 13.18 9.68 -13.35
C GLN A 39 13.35 10.72 -12.23
N VAL A 40 12.57 10.58 -11.16
CA VAL A 40 12.59 11.49 -10.01
C VAL A 40 13.68 11.08 -9.02
N LEU A 41 13.84 9.76 -8.82
CA LEU A 41 14.69 9.18 -7.79
C LEU A 41 16.14 9.66 -7.87
N ASP A 42 16.66 9.97 -9.07
CA ASP A 42 18.03 10.47 -9.26
C ASP A 42 18.35 11.75 -8.48
N ASN A 43 17.35 12.56 -8.11
CA ASN A 43 17.53 13.82 -7.40
C ASN A 43 17.35 13.72 -5.88
N TYR A 44 17.05 12.54 -5.35
CA TYR A 44 16.72 12.33 -3.94
C TYR A 44 17.43 11.10 -3.38
N ASP A 45 17.69 11.07 -2.07
CA ASP A 45 18.20 9.87 -1.41
C ASP A 45 17.10 8.81 -1.22
N TYR A 46 15.89 9.29 -0.93
CA TYR A 46 14.68 8.49 -0.76
C TYR A 46 13.50 9.17 -1.42
N VAL A 47 12.61 8.37 -2.02
CA VAL A 47 11.31 8.81 -2.53
C VAL A 47 10.22 7.97 -1.87
N LEU A 48 9.22 8.63 -1.29
CA LEU A 48 7.96 8.00 -0.95
C LEU A 48 6.97 8.22 -2.10
N PHE A 49 6.70 7.18 -2.87
CA PHE A 49 5.67 7.19 -3.91
C PHE A 49 4.31 6.86 -3.29
N VAL A 50 3.29 7.69 -3.54
CA VAL A 50 1.98 7.59 -2.89
C VAL A 50 0.84 7.66 -3.93
N ASP A 51 -0.08 6.69 -3.88
CA ASP A 51 -1.30 6.68 -4.68
C ASP A 51 -2.27 7.78 -4.23
N SER A 52 -3.11 8.27 -5.15
CA SER A 52 -3.99 9.43 -4.93
C SER A 52 -5.11 9.20 -3.89
N ASP A 53 -5.37 7.96 -3.50
CA ASP A 53 -6.38 7.59 -2.51
C ASP A 53 -5.78 7.24 -1.14
N ILE A 54 -4.55 7.67 -0.88
CA ILE A 54 -3.90 7.61 0.43
C ILE A 54 -3.91 9.00 1.06
N MET A 55 -4.37 9.08 2.31
CA MET A 55 -4.25 10.28 3.13
C MET A 55 -3.32 10.08 4.31
N VAL A 56 -2.59 11.13 4.68
CA VAL A 56 -1.93 11.20 5.98
C VAL A 56 -3.01 11.49 7.02
N VAL A 57 -3.03 10.75 8.13
CA VAL A 57 -3.90 11.02 9.30
C VAL A 57 -3.12 11.46 10.52
N ASN A 58 -1.84 11.09 10.64
CA ASN A 58 -0.98 11.57 11.73
C ASN A 58 0.21 12.36 11.17
N PRO A 59 0.18 13.72 11.25
CA PRO A 59 1.26 14.54 10.72
C PRO A 59 2.50 14.56 11.63
N GLN A 60 2.43 14.02 12.85
CA GLN A 60 3.58 13.97 13.76
C GLN A 60 4.54 12.83 13.43
N LYS A 61 4.04 11.76 12.79
CA LYS A 61 4.86 10.64 12.32
C LYS A 61 5.66 11.05 11.10
N ARG A 62 6.95 10.74 11.11
CA ARG A 62 7.91 11.03 10.05
C ARG A 62 8.11 9.83 9.14
N ILE A 63 8.40 10.07 7.86
CA ILE A 63 8.66 9.00 6.88
C ILE A 63 9.86 8.16 7.33
N GLU A 64 10.87 8.80 7.92
CA GLU A 64 12.10 8.17 8.38
C GLU A 64 11.86 7.12 9.48
N GLU A 65 10.75 7.18 10.23
CA GLU A 65 10.38 6.14 11.21
C GLU A 65 10.07 4.79 10.55
N PHE A 66 9.78 4.80 9.25
CA PHE A 66 9.40 3.63 8.47
C PHE A 66 10.50 3.18 7.50
N ILE A 67 11.67 3.82 7.56
CA ILE A 67 12.84 3.42 6.76
C ILE A 67 13.62 2.34 7.50
N ASP A 68 13.81 1.19 6.85
CA ASP A 68 14.80 0.19 7.23
C ASP A 68 16.11 0.48 6.46
N PRO A 69 17.22 0.86 7.13
CA PRO A 69 18.48 1.15 6.46
C PRO A 69 19.08 -0.03 5.68
N SER A 70 18.64 -1.26 5.97
CA SER A 70 19.05 -2.48 5.27
C SER A 70 18.21 -2.80 4.04
N ALA A 71 17.10 -2.08 3.84
CA ALA A 71 16.21 -2.26 2.70
C ALA A 71 16.36 -1.12 1.68
N ASP A 72 16.42 -1.50 0.41
CA ASP A 72 16.43 -0.55 -0.71
C ASP A 72 15.01 -0.14 -1.14
N ILE A 73 14.02 -1.01 -0.94
CA ILE A 73 12.62 -0.78 -1.26
C ILE A 73 11.76 -1.31 -0.12
N ILE A 74 10.80 -0.51 0.32
CA ILE A 74 9.89 -0.83 1.42
C ILE A 74 8.46 -0.69 0.90
N PHE A 75 7.83 -1.84 0.69
CA PHE A 75 6.40 -1.92 0.39
C PHE A 75 5.58 -2.04 1.67
N TYR A 76 4.25 -1.92 1.55
CA TYR A 76 3.32 -2.25 2.61
C TYR A 76 2.46 -3.47 2.24
N ASP A 77 2.22 -4.32 3.23
CA ASP A 77 1.50 -5.58 3.07
C ASP A 77 -0.03 -5.37 3.07
N ARG A 78 -0.72 -5.97 2.10
CA ARG A 78 -2.18 -6.15 2.13
C ARG A 78 -2.47 -7.59 2.52
N PHE A 79 -2.29 -7.86 3.81
CA PHE A 79 -2.43 -9.21 4.36
C PHE A 79 -3.79 -9.85 4.03
N TYR A 80 -4.84 -9.04 3.85
CA TYR A 80 -6.21 -9.48 3.64
C TYR A 80 -6.47 -10.12 2.26
N ASN A 81 -5.61 -9.90 1.27
CA ASN A 81 -5.72 -10.52 -0.05
C ASN A 81 -4.43 -11.22 -0.52
N TRP A 82 -3.46 -11.41 0.40
CA TRP A 82 -2.16 -12.02 0.14
C TRP A 82 -1.34 -11.29 -0.93
N GLU A 83 -1.58 -9.99 -1.11
CA GLU A 83 -0.86 -9.14 -2.05
C GLU A 83 0.05 -8.16 -1.33
N VAL A 84 1.08 -7.71 -2.05
CA VAL A 84 1.76 -6.46 -1.71
C VAL A 84 1.16 -5.36 -2.52
N ALA A 85 0.93 -4.24 -1.85
CA ALA A 85 0.53 -3.04 -2.53
C ALA A 85 1.72 -2.46 -3.29
N MET A 86 1.65 -2.50 -4.62
CA MET A 86 2.64 -1.85 -5.49
C MET A 86 2.23 -0.44 -5.90
N GLY A 87 1.07 0.00 -5.41
CA GLY A 87 0.58 1.35 -5.55
C GLY A 87 1.40 2.41 -4.81
N SER A 88 2.09 2.05 -3.73
CA SER A 88 2.86 3.01 -2.94
C SER A 88 3.97 2.33 -2.17
N TYR A 89 5.12 2.99 -2.06
CA TYR A 89 6.34 2.42 -1.49
C TYR A 89 7.36 3.51 -1.18
N ILE A 90 8.25 3.22 -0.23
CA ILE A 90 9.46 4.00 0.00
C ILE A 90 10.58 3.34 -0.78
N VAL A 91 11.35 4.12 -1.54
CA VAL A 91 12.48 3.62 -2.31
C VAL A 91 13.72 4.45 -2.02
N ARG A 92 14.83 3.78 -1.73
CA ARG A 92 16.17 4.35 -1.65
C ARG A 92 16.77 4.47 -3.04
N ASN A 93 17.47 5.56 -3.30
CA ASN A 93 18.18 5.78 -4.55
C ASN A 93 19.45 4.93 -4.63
N THR A 94 19.30 3.70 -5.10
CA THR A 94 20.41 2.80 -5.43
C THR A 94 20.33 2.38 -6.90
N SER A 95 21.46 1.95 -7.46
CA SER A 95 21.48 1.38 -8.81
C SER A 95 20.57 0.15 -8.90
N TRP A 96 20.46 -0.64 -7.83
CA TRP A 96 19.57 -1.78 -7.75
C TRP A 96 18.10 -1.35 -7.79
N SER A 97 17.68 -0.39 -6.96
CA SER A 97 16.30 0.13 -6.95
C SER A 97 15.86 0.66 -8.32
N ARG A 98 16.73 1.43 -8.99
CA ARG A 98 16.45 1.95 -10.33
C ARG A 98 16.26 0.82 -11.35
N GLN A 99 17.16 -0.16 -11.36
CA GLN A 99 17.05 -1.32 -12.25
C GLN A 99 15.80 -2.15 -11.97
N PHE A 100 15.45 -2.33 -10.69
CA PHE A 100 14.24 -3.04 -10.28
C PHE A 100 12.99 -2.37 -10.87
N PHE A 101 12.80 -1.06 -10.68
CA PHE A 101 11.60 -0.37 -11.15
C PHE A 101 11.55 -0.19 -12.67
N LEU A 102 12.70 -0.04 -13.35
CA LEU A 102 12.75 -0.09 -14.81
C LEU A 102 12.35 -1.47 -15.35
N GLY A 103 12.84 -2.54 -14.72
CA GLY A 103 12.46 -3.92 -15.06
C GLY A 103 10.98 -4.18 -14.81
N LEU A 104 10.46 -3.71 -13.68
CA LEU A 104 9.03 -3.79 -13.36
C LEU A 104 8.18 -3.01 -14.37
N ALA A 105 8.57 -1.79 -14.71
CA ALA A 105 7.87 -1.00 -15.74
C ALA A 105 7.87 -1.71 -17.10
N ALA A 106 8.95 -2.41 -17.46
CA ALA A 106 9.06 -3.18 -18.69
C ALA A 106 8.37 -4.55 -18.64
N TYR A 107 7.90 -5.01 -17.48
CA TYR A 107 7.31 -6.35 -17.31
C TYR A 107 6.00 -6.54 -18.10
N TYR A 108 5.34 -5.45 -18.50
CA TYR A 108 4.14 -5.53 -19.33
C TYR A 108 4.44 -6.15 -20.70
N LYS A 109 4.22 -7.47 -20.83
CA LYS A 109 4.13 -8.18 -22.12
C LYS A 109 2.66 -8.46 -22.45
N PRO A 110 2.26 -8.44 -23.74
CA PRO A 110 0.94 -8.90 -24.18
C PRO A 110 0.86 -10.42 -24.02
N TYR A 111 0.54 -10.90 -22.82
CA TYR A 111 0.06 -12.26 -22.61
C TYR A 111 -1.41 -12.36 -23.08
N PRO A 112 -1.87 -13.54 -23.53
CA PRO A 112 -3.26 -13.75 -23.90
C PRO A 112 -4.21 -13.30 -22.78
N ILE A 113 -5.36 -12.76 -23.19
CA ILE A 113 -6.32 -11.95 -22.41
C ILE A 113 -6.69 -12.55 -21.03
N MET A 114 -6.55 -13.86 -20.83
CA MET A 114 -6.81 -14.56 -19.56
C MET A 114 -5.77 -14.36 -18.46
N MET A 115 -4.58 -13.78 -18.72
CA MET A 115 -3.52 -13.60 -17.71
C MET A 115 -3.04 -12.15 -17.58
N ARG A 116 -3.93 -11.17 -17.77
CA ARG A 116 -3.63 -9.77 -17.39
C ARG A 116 -3.47 -9.73 -15.87
N ARG A 117 -2.23 -9.60 -15.37
CA ARG A 117 -1.96 -9.42 -13.95
C ARG A 117 -1.73 -7.94 -13.67
N ASN A 118 -2.34 -7.45 -12.59
CA ASN A 118 -1.94 -6.19 -11.96
C ASN A 118 -0.49 -6.34 -11.48
N ASP A 119 0.16 -5.22 -11.21
CA ASP A 119 1.56 -5.16 -10.84
C ASP A 119 1.87 -5.86 -9.50
N ASN A 120 0.88 -6.08 -8.63
CA ASN A 120 1.02 -6.71 -7.29
C ASN A 120 1.83 -8.04 -7.27
N ILE A 121 2.93 -8.08 -6.51
CA ILE A 121 3.84 -9.23 -6.29
C ILE A 121 3.90 -9.52 -4.77
N ALA A 122 4.04 -10.78 -4.32
CA ALA A 122 4.06 -11.11 -2.88
C ALA A 122 5.44 -10.93 -2.20
N LEU A 123 5.58 -10.02 -1.23
CA LEU A 123 6.75 -9.69 -0.36
C LEU A 123 6.28 -8.95 0.94
N MET A 124 6.53 -9.48 2.14
CA MET A 124 6.04 -8.86 3.40
C MET A 124 6.77 -7.56 3.78
N GLY A 125 6.04 -6.56 4.30
CA GLY A 125 6.59 -5.28 4.80
C GLY A 125 5.84 -4.73 6.03
N THR A 126 6.50 -3.87 6.82
CA THR A 126 5.92 -3.17 7.97
C THR A 126 5.00 -2.03 7.50
N ALA A 127 3.80 -1.91 8.10
CA ALA A 127 2.73 -1.11 7.51
C ALA A 127 2.74 0.36 7.97
N TRP A 128 3.29 1.25 7.15
CA TRP A 128 3.17 2.71 7.25
C TRP A 128 1.82 3.24 6.69
N VAL A 129 1.05 2.37 6.03
CA VAL A 129 -0.31 2.60 5.54
C VAL A 129 -1.22 1.47 5.96
N ARG A 130 -2.48 1.79 6.26
CA ARG A 130 -3.53 0.81 6.47
C ARG A 130 -4.74 1.11 5.60
N ASP A 131 -5.35 0.07 5.04
CA ASP A 131 -6.63 0.20 4.37
C ASP A 131 -7.73 0.64 5.34
N ILE A 132 -8.45 1.71 4.99
CA ILE A 132 -9.38 2.38 5.90
C ILE A 132 -10.63 1.53 6.23
N TRP A 133 -11.02 0.66 5.31
CA TRP A 133 -12.17 -0.25 5.47
C TRP A 133 -11.87 -1.37 6.46
N LEU A 134 -10.60 -1.64 6.77
CA LEU A 134 -10.19 -2.64 7.77
C LEU A 134 -10.61 -2.26 9.19
N SER A 135 -11.17 -1.09 9.43
CA SER A 135 -11.65 -0.65 10.75
C SER A 135 -12.91 0.20 10.66
N ASN A 136 -13.63 0.12 9.54
CA ASN A 136 -14.82 0.93 9.27
C ASN A 136 -14.55 2.44 9.45
N SER A 137 -13.43 2.91 8.89
CA SER A 137 -12.93 4.29 8.98
C SER A 137 -12.43 4.77 10.34
N LEU A 138 -12.46 3.92 11.38
CA LEU A 138 -11.87 4.26 12.67
C LEU A 138 -10.34 4.21 12.59
N TRP A 139 -9.65 5.06 13.34
CA TRP A 139 -8.19 5.12 13.32
C TRP A 139 -7.62 5.46 14.70
N SER A 140 -6.32 5.23 14.89
CA SER A 140 -5.62 5.50 16.14
C SER A 140 -4.56 6.57 15.95
N ARG A 141 -4.54 7.56 16.86
CA ARG A 141 -3.48 8.58 16.90
C ARG A 141 -2.09 7.96 17.12
N GLU A 142 -1.99 6.91 17.92
CA GLU A 142 -0.72 6.25 18.24
C GLU A 142 -0.30 5.28 17.12
N GLY A 143 -1.27 4.51 16.60
CA GLY A 143 -1.01 3.42 15.66
C GLY A 143 -0.87 3.87 14.21
N ASP A 144 -1.78 4.73 13.72
CA ASP A 144 -1.91 5.00 12.29
C ASP A 144 -1.07 6.20 11.85
N PHE A 145 -0.49 6.09 10.65
CA PHE A 145 0.20 7.18 9.97
C PHE A 145 -0.60 7.64 8.75
N MET A 146 -0.78 6.75 7.77
CA MET A 146 -1.57 6.99 6.57
C MET A 146 -2.70 5.97 6.42
N LEU A 147 -3.79 6.39 5.78
CA LEU A 147 -4.94 5.53 5.47
C LEU A 147 -5.16 5.46 3.95
N HIS A 148 -5.24 4.24 3.43
CA HIS A 148 -5.49 3.93 2.02
C HIS A 148 -6.98 3.66 1.75
N GLY A 149 -7.40 3.88 0.50
CA GLY A 149 -8.77 3.65 0.05
C GLY A 149 -9.71 4.86 0.21
N CYS A 150 -9.15 6.05 0.39
CA CYS A 150 -9.87 7.29 0.67
C CYS A 150 -10.31 8.02 -0.61
N LYS A 151 -11.04 7.35 -1.51
CA LYS A 151 -11.47 7.94 -2.79
C LYS A 151 -12.61 8.94 -2.56
N GLU A 152 -12.51 10.16 -3.07
CA GLU A 152 -13.51 11.21 -2.80
C GLU A 152 -14.95 10.77 -3.16
N ARG A 153 -15.13 10.05 -4.27
CA ARG A 153 -16.44 9.51 -4.70
C ARG A 153 -17.08 8.49 -3.73
N GLN A 154 -16.31 7.98 -2.78
CA GLN A 154 -16.74 7.00 -1.77
C GLN A 154 -16.85 7.62 -0.37
N LYS A 155 -16.55 8.91 -0.23
CA LYS A 155 -16.68 9.61 1.05
C LYS A 155 -18.15 9.74 1.42
N SER A 156 -18.49 9.38 2.66
CA SER A 156 -19.85 9.47 3.18
C SER A 156 -19.87 9.93 4.64
N SER A 157 -21.06 10.16 5.16
CA SER A 157 -21.31 10.31 6.60
C SER A 157 -21.72 8.96 7.20
N TYR A 158 -21.39 8.74 8.47
CA TYR A 158 -21.81 7.55 9.20
C TYR A 158 -23.19 7.77 9.85
N ASN A 159 -23.96 6.68 10.01
CA ASN A 159 -25.32 6.74 10.58
C ASN A 159 -25.38 6.45 12.09
N SER A 160 -24.31 5.90 12.67
CA SER A 160 -24.19 5.60 14.10
C SER A 160 -22.99 6.33 14.68
N THR A 161 -23.18 7.02 15.81
CA THR A 161 -22.11 7.81 16.45
C THR A 161 -21.71 7.18 17.79
N PRO A 162 -20.46 6.70 17.96
CA PRO A 162 -19.44 6.49 16.92
C PRO A 162 -19.79 5.31 16.00
N PRO A 163 -19.17 5.19 14.82
CA PRO A 163 -19.23 3.98 14.00
C PRO A 163 -18.75 2.76 14.78
N ARG A 164 -19.29 1.58 14.44
CA ARG A 164 -18.81 0.33 15.04
C ARG A 164 -17.50 -0.09 14.42
N LEU A 165 -16.53 -0.45 15.27
CA LEU A 165 -15.28 -1.07 14.86
C LEU A 165 -15.55 -2.43 14.21
N GLY A 166 -14.88 -2.68 13.09
CA GLY A 166 -15.05 -3.90 12.31
C GLY A 166 -14.59 -3.75 10.87
N ILE A 167 -14.72 -4.84 10.12
CA ILE A 167 -14.44 -4.86 8.69
C ILE A 167 -15.64 -4.28 7.95
N ALA A 168 -15.43 -3.18 7.23
CA ALA A 168 -16.38 -2.64 6.27
C ALA A 168 -16.21 -3.29 4.89
N ASP A 169 -17.15 -3.05 3.97
CA ASP A 169 -17.07 -3.59 2.62
C ASP A 169 -15.79 -3.10 1.90
N PRO A 170 -14.97 -3.99 1.32
CA PRO A 170 -13.81 -3.60 0.53
C PRO A 170 -14.23 -2.75 -0.67
N GLY A 171 -13.75 -1.51 -0.74
CA GLY A 171 -14.20 -0.53 -1.74
C GLY A 171 -15.57 0.09 -1.44
N GLY A 172 -16.06 -0.06 -0.21
CA GLY A 172 -17.24 0.62 0.30
C GLY A 172 -17.00 2.11 0.56
N VAL A 173 -17.93 2.72 1.31
CA VAL A 173 -17.80 4.12 1.72
C VAL A 173 -16.76 4.27 2.84
N TRP A 174 -16.21 5.47 2.97
CA TRP A 174 -15.31 5.83 4.07
C TRP A 174 -15.73 7.16 4.72
N TYR A 175 -15.33 7.36 5.97
CA TYR A 175 -15.65 8.54 6.76
C TYR A 175 -14.44 9.44 6.94
N ASN A 176 -14.63 10.75 6.76
CA ASN A 176 -13.55 11.72 6.83
C ASN A 176 -13.06 11.92 8.27
N PRO A 177 -11.79 11.60 8.60
CA PRO A 177 -11.27 11.76 9.96
C PRO A 177 -11.11 13.22 10.38
N PHE A 178 -11.18 14.18 9.44
CA PHE A 178 -10.96 15.59 9.74
C PHE A 178 -12.24 16.34 10.14
N ALA A 179 -12.17 17.03 11.28
CA ALA A 179 -13.18 17.99 11.71
C ALA A 179 -12.87 19.38 11.13
N GLY A 180 -13.27 19.58 9.87
CA GLY A 180 -13.05 20.82 9.13
C GLY A 180 -12.02 20.68 8.01
N SER A 181 -11.59 21.82 7.47
CA SER A 181 -10.64 21.88 6.35
C SER A 181 -9.21 22.13 6.83
N ILE A 182 -8.23 21.67 6.04
CA ILE A 182 -6.81 21.95 6.28
C ILE A 182 -6.46 23.31 5.66
N ASP A 183 -6.03 24.26 6.50
CA ASP A 183 -5.53 25.56 6.08
C ASP A 183 -4.04 25.46 5.74
N LEU A 184 -3.75 25.48 4.42
CA LEU A 184 -2.39 25.36 3.88
C LEU A 184 -1.45 26.47 4.33
N ASN A 185 -1.97 27.67 4.65
CA ASN A 185 -1.12 28.79 5.11
C ASN A 185 -0.58 28.54 6.52
N ARG A 186 -1.22 27.64 7.27
CA ARG A 186 -0.82 27.26 8.62
C ARG A 186 0.03 25.99 8.68
N CYS A 187 0.39 25.42 7.53
CA CYS A 187 1.18 24.18 7.46
C CYS A 187 2.68 24.49 7.48
N THR A 188 3.18 24.89 8.64
CA THR A 188 4.60 25.22 8.87
C THR A 188 5.23 24.22 9.86
N PRO A 189 6.56 24.07 9.91
CA PRO A 189 7.19 23.23 10.92
C PRO A 189 6.72 23.58 12.34
N GLY A 190 6.18 22.58 13.06
CA GLY A 190 5.67 22.72 14.43
C GLY A 190 4.27 23.35 14.57
N ASN A 191 3.61 23.79 13.50
CA ASN A 191 2.25 24.34 13.55
C ASN A 191 1.44 23.82 12.37
N THR A 192 0.24 23.29 12.63
CA THR A 192 -0.61 22.76 11.57
C THR A 192 -2.08 22.99 11.91
N SER A 193 -2.96 22.96 10.91
CA SER A 193 -4.40 23.11 11.10
C SER A 193 -5.14 21.78 11.26
N TRP A 194 -4.44 20.72 11.66
CA TRP A 194 -5.02 19.37 11.70
C TRP A 194 -5.99 19.28 12.87
N ASN A 195 -7.26 19.04 12.55
CA ASN A 195 -8.33 18.86 13.51
C ASN A 195 -9.15 17.63 13.13
N TYR A 196 -9.64 16.89 14.12
CA TYR A 196 -10.17 15.54 13.90
C TYR A 196 -11.56 15.35 14.47
N ASP A 197 -12.31 14.45 13.86
CA ASP A 197 -13.55 13.93 14.42
C ASP A 197 -13.20 12.89 15.49
N GLU A 198 -13.42 13.25 16.76
CA GLU A 198 -13.14 12.39 17.90
C GLU A 198 -13.99 11.10 17.91
N ASN A 199 -15.11 11.06 17.19
CA ASN A 199 -15.91 9.83 17.06
C ASN A 199 -15.25 8.78 16.17
N LEU A 200 -14.27 9.18 15.36
CA LEU A 200 -13.52 8.28 14.48
C LEU A 200 -12.19 7.82 15.09
N ILE A 201 -11.87 8.27 16.30
CA ILE A 201 -10.63 7.93 16.98
C ILE A 201 -10.88 6.84 18.02
N VAL A 202 -10.10 5.77 17.95
CA VAL A 202 -10.13 4.65 18.89
C VAL A 202 -8.73 4.31 19.39
N LYS A 203 -8.66 3.46 20.42
CA LYS A 203 -7.39 2.99 20.97
C LYS A 203 -6.65 2.11 19.96
N LYS A 204 -5.32 2.16 20.01
CA LYS A 204 -4.47 1.33 19.15
C LYS A 204 -4.74 -0.16 19.37
N GLU A 205 -4.93 -0.56 20.63
CA GLU A 205 -5.12 -1.95 21.01
C GLU A 205 -6.38 -2.55 20.38
N ASP A 206 -7.46 -1.78 20.30
CA ASP A 206 -8.73 -2.23 19.73
C ASP A 206 -8.57 -2.52 18.23
N ILE A 207 -7.89 -1.63 17.49
CA ILE A 207 -7.54 -1.84 16.09
C ILE A 207 -6.62 -3.05 15.94
N ASP A 208 -5.55 -3.15 16.75
CA ASP A 208 -4.60 -4.27 16.68
C ASP A 208 -5.29 -5.62 16.93
N ILE A 209 -6.22 -5.71 17.87
CA ILE A 209 -7.00 -6.92 18.13
C ILE A 209 -7.83 -7.26 16.90
N GLN A 210 -8.54 -6.28 16.34
CA GLN A 210 -9.38 -6.47 15.17
C GLN A 210 -8.59 -6.95 13.94
N LEU A 211 -7.44 -6.32 13.66
CA LEU A 211 -6.56 -6.70 12.56
C LEU A 211 -5.98 -8.10 12.75
N ARG A 212 -5.57 -8.47 13.97
CA ARG A 212 -5.08 -9.83 14.28
C ARG A 212 -6.15 -10.89 14.09
N LEU A 213 -7.38 -10.62 14.53
CA LEU A 213 -8.51 -11.53 14.32
C LEU A 213 -8.81 -11.72 12.84
N TYR A 214 -8.80 -10.64 12.06
CA TYR A 214 -9.05 -10.71 10.63
C TYR A 214 -7.91 -11.40 9.86
N SER A 215 -6.65 -11.07 10.17
CA SER A 215 -5.48 -11.75 9.60
C SER A 215 -5.51 -13.26 9.89
N SER A 216 -5.86 -13.67 11.11
CA SER A 216 -6.00 -15.09 11.47
C SER A 216 -7.09 -15.80 10.66
N LYS A 217 -8.19 -15.10 10.33
CA LYS A 217 -9.23 -15.63 9.46
C LYS A 217 -8.71 -15.80 8.02
N VAL A 218 -8.05 -14.78 7.49
CA VAL A 218 -7.50 -14.76 6.13
C VAL A 218 -6.44 -15.85 5.93
N GLU A 219 -5.56 -16.09 6.91
CA GLU A 219 -4.57 -17.17 6.83
C GLU A 219 -5.20 -18.57 6.86
N LYS A 220 -6.31 -18.76 7.59
CA LYS A 220 -7.08 -20.02 7.54
C LYS A 220 -7.68 -20.25 6.15
N GLU A 221 -8.27 -19.21 5.56
CA GLU A 221 -8.82 -19.26 4.20
C GLU A 221 -7.73 -19.58 3.17
N LYS A 222 -6.55 -18.97 3.33
CA LYS A 222 -5.35 -19.26 2.50
C LYS A 222 -4.95 -20.72 2.58
N ALA A 223 -4.83 -21.26 3.79
CA ALA A 223 -4.45 -22.65 4.00
C ALA A 223 -5.45 -23.61 3.33
N MET A 224 -6.75 -23.36 3.50
CA MET A 224 -7.80 -24.15 2.85
C MET A 224 -7.71 -24.09 1.31
N PHE A 225 -7.47 -22.90 0.76
CA PHE A 225 -7.31 -22.72 -0.68
C PHE A 225 -6.06 -23.45 -1.21
N VAL A 226 -4.93 -23.34 -0.52
CA VAL A 226 -3.70 -24.06 -0.86
C VAL A 226 -3.90 -25.57 -0.81
N ASP A 227 -4.61 -26.09 0.18
CA ASP A 227 -4.92 -27.51 0.28
C ASP A 227 -5.85 -27.99 -0.84
N LEU A 228 -6.83 -27.17 -1.23
CA LEU A 228 -7.67 -27.44 -2.40
C LEU A 228 -6.82 -27.49 -3.68
N LEU A 229 -5.97 -26.50 -3.90
CA LEU A 229 -5.07 -26.47 -5.06
C LEU A 229 -4.16 -27.70 -5.11
N LYS A 230 -3.58 -28.12 -3.99
CA LYS A 230 -2.76 -29.34 -3.93
C LYS A 230 -3.56 -30.56 -4.36
N LYS A 231 -4.81 -30.71 -3.91
CA LYS A 231 -5.68 -31.85 -4.28
C LYS A 231 -6.08 -31.82 -5.75
N THR A 232 -6.30 -30.64 -6.33
CA THR A 232 -6.78 -30.48 -7.71
C THR A 232 -5.64 -30.51 -8.75
N LEU A 233 -4.47 -29.93 -8.41
CA LEU A 233 -3.34 -29.74 -9.34
C LEU A 233 -2.23 -30.78 -9.21
N LEU A 234 -2.21 -31.58 -8.14
CA LEU A 234 -1.41 -32.80 -8.09
C LEU A 234 -2.28 -33.97 -8.55
N PRO A 235 -2.35 -34.29 -9.86
CA PRO A 235 -2.92 -35.57 -10.24
C PRO A 235 -2.04 -36.67 -9.61
N LYS A 236 -2.68 -37.78 -9.24
CA LYS A 236 -2.05 -39.05 -8.89
C LYS A 236 -0.99 -39.42 -9.94
N ARG A 237 0.24 -38.93 -9.81
CA ARG A 237 1.38 -39.53 -10.51
C ARG A 237 1.67 -40.80 -9.75
N HIS A 238 1.30 -41.95 -10.34
CA HIS A 238 2.05 -43.17 -10.10
C HIS A 238 3.51 -42.82 -10.36
N ILE A 239 4.29 -42.69 -9.28
CA ILE A 239 5.73 -42.63 -9.36
C ILE A 239 6.13 -44.08 -9.65
N GLU A 240 6.26 -44.44 -10.92
CA GLU A 240 7.14 -45.57 -11.25
C GLU A 240 8.56 -45.16 -10.87
N PRO A 241 9.27 -45.94 -10.05
CA PRO A 241 10.63 -45.62 -9.66
C PRO A 241 11.53 -45.85 -10.88
N TYR A 242 11.90 -44.77 -11.57
CA TYR A 242 13.07 -44.78 -12.45
C TYR A 242 14.31 -44.95 -11.58
N LEU A 243 14.71 -46.21 -11.40
CA LEU A 243 16.03 -46.61 -10.92
C LEU A 243 17.08 -46.07 -11.89
N ILE A 244 17.72 -44.97 -11.54
CA ILE A 244 18.98 -44.57 -12.15
C ILE A 244 20.04 -45.56 -11.65
N LYS A 245 20.34 -46.58 -12.47
CA LYS A 245 21.55 -47.39 -12.29
C LYS A 245 22.77 -46.48 -12.47
N ARG A 246 23.51 -46.25 -11.39
CA ARG A 246 24.91 -45.83 -11.48
C ARG A 246 25.71 -47.06 -11.95
N ASN A 247 26.24 -47.00 -13.17
CA ASN A 247 27.33 -47.89 -13.56
C ASN A 247 28.58 -47.43 -12.81
N LEU A 248 29.15 -48.35 -12.04
CA LEU A 248 30.55 -48.33 -11.63
C LEU A 248 31.43 -48.74 -12.83
#